data_AF-G4YV79-F1
#
_entry.id   AF-G4YV79-F1
#
_cell.length_a   1.000
_cell.length_b   1.000
_cell.length_c   1.000
_cell.angle_alpha   90.00
_cell.angle_beta   90.00
_cell.angle_gamma   90.00
#
_symmetry.space_group_name_H-M   'P 1'
#
loop_
_entity.id
_entity.type
_entity.pdbx_description
1 polymer ?
#
loop_
_entity_poly.entity_id
_entity_poly.type
_entity_poly.pdbx_seq_one_letter_code
_entity_poly.pdbx_strand_id
1 'polypeptide(L)'
;MVDATGAPFKGSRATSLEEDPQDAEGLLQAVYKKFKPTLPTDVAECTLRVFENQVKFKSKADLQPWDPLQNLGSSPTAPLLVRVPKRYVWYQLLDLTGAPFKGSRTTSLEEDVQNAEGILQAVYKKHNHTLLVDVDGCTLCVFESQEKFNSKHDLKLGDSIQELGLGLETPLLVLVPKRYVWHQLVIDGSPFQSERVESANEVEDFLNAVYAKNKMCFPDCAVGNLVAYENNEAFSSFPKGDPLKKGATIEALGLSEDNPIVVELQQETDEPVEEEMDVDPVYGR
;
A
#
# COMPACT_ATOMS: atom_id res chain seq x y z
N MET A 1 13.30 -17.85 -26.32
CA MET A 1 13.62 -17.35 -24.97
C MET A 1 12.49 -17.75 -24.04
N VAL A 2 12.77 -17.93 -22.77
CA VAL A 2 11.75 -18.29 -21.77
C VAL A 2 11.79 -17.33 -20.59
N ASP A 3 10.67 -17.19 -19.89
CA ASP A 3 10.60 -16.46 -18.63
C ASP A 3 11.07 -17.33 -17.45
N ALA A 4 10.94 -16.82 -16.22
CA ALA A 4 11.31 -17.57 -15.01
C ALA A 4 10.48 -18.84 -14.75
N THR A 5 9.31 -19.00 -15.38
CA THR A 5 8.45 -20.18 -15.28
C THR A 5 8.75 -21.23 -16.37
N GLY A 6 9.54 -20.86 -17.37
CA GLY A 6 9.82 -21.68 -18.55
C GLY A 6 8.79 -21.50 -19.66
N ALA A 7 7.86 -20.54 -19.52
CA ALA A 7 6.93 -20.18 -20.58
C ALA A 7 7.67 -19.36 -21.66
N PRO A 8 7.25 -19.44 -22.94
CA PRO A 8 7.84 -18.63 -24.01
C PRO A 8 7.75 -17.14 -23.66
N PHE A 9 8.89 -16.44 -23.73
CA PHE A 9 8.90 -14.98 -23.57
C PHE A 9 8.10 -14.34 -24.71
N LYS A 10 7.34 -13.27 -24.43
CA LYS A 10 6.37 -12.67 -25.39
C LYS A 10 7.06 -12.34 -26.72
N GLY A 11 6.50 -12.84 -27.83
CA GLY A 11 7.06 -12.66 -29.18
C GLY A 11 8.26 -13.57 -29.52
N SER A 12 8.72 -14.40 -28.59
CA SER A 12 9.83 -15.32 -28.85
C SER A 12 9.34 -16.67 -29.36
N ARG A 13 9.87 -17.09 -30.52
CA ARG A 13 9.78 -18.46 -31.04
C ARG A 13 11.19 -19.06 -31.04
N ALA A 14 11.29 -20.39 -31.14
CA ALA A 14 12.57 -21.02 -31.44
C ALA A 14 13.11 -20.40 -32.74
N THR A 15 14.31 -19.83 -32.69
CA THR A 15 14.92 -19.14 -33.81
C THR A 15 16.37 -19.53 -33.88
N SER A 16 16.87 -19.70 -35.10
CA SER A 16 18.31 -19.85 -35.34
C SER A 16 18.99 -18.49 -35.17
N LEU A 17 20.19 -18.50 -34.60
CA LEU A 17 21.08 -17.36 -34.64
C LEU A 17 21.87 -17.41 -35.95
N GLU A 18 22.26 -16.24 -36.44
CA GLU A 18 23.11 -16.14 -37.65
C GLU A 18 24.57 -16.44 -37.33
N GLU A 19 24.96 -16.21 -36.07
CA GLU A 19 26.28 -16.53 -35.52
C GLU A 19 26.21 -17.93 -34.90
N ASP A 20 27.29 -18.72 -35.05
CA ASP A 20 27.43 -20.07 -34.47
C ASP A 20 28.32 -20.02 -33.22
N PRO A 21 27.74 -19.69 -32.05
CA PRO A 21 28.49 -19.50 -30.82
C PRO A 21 29.14 -20.81 -30.36
N GLN A 22 30.42 -20.74 -30.02
CA GLN A 22 31.19 -21.91 -29.57
C GLN A 22 30.89 -22.27 -28.10
N ASP A 23 30.52 -21.28 -27.29
CA ASP A 23 30.30 -21.38 -25.86
C ASP A 23 29.05 -20.60 -25.41
N ALA A 24 28.67 -20.82 -24.15
CA ALA A 24 27.49 -20.20 -23.54
C ALA A 24 27.57 -18.66 -23.54
N GLU A 25 28.75 -18.07 -23.30
CA GLU A 25 28.95 -16.62 -23.31
C GLU A 25 28.66 -16.02 -24.69
N GLY A 26 29.25 -16.59 -25.75
CA GLY A 26 29.01 -16.13 -27.12
C GLY A 26 27.54 -16.26 -27.53
N LEU A 27 26.83 -17.29 -27.06
CA LEU A 27 25.40 -17.42 -27.29
C LEU A 27 24.61 -16.30 -26.61
N LEU A 28 24.91 -15.99 -25.34
CA LEU A 28 24.22 -14.94 -24.61
C LEU A 28 24.45 -13.57 -25.26
N GLN A 29 25.67 -13.28 -25.74
CA GLN A 29 25.99 -12.09 -26.53
C GLN A 29 25.15 -12.00 -27.82
N ALA A 30 25.12 -13.09 -28.60
CA ALA A 30 24.36 -13.13 -29.84
C ALA A 30 22.84 -12.99 -29.61
N VAL A 31 22.31 -13.63 -28.56
CA VAL A 31 20.91 -13.52 -28.15
C VAL A 31 20.59 -12.11 -27.67
N TYR A 32 21.43 -11.53 -26.81
CA TYR A 32 21.26 -10.17 -26.34
C TYR A 32 21.23 -9.20 -27.51
N LYS A 33 22.22 -9.24 -28.40
CA LYS A 33 22.29 -8.40 -29.60
C LYS A 33 21.06 -8.53 -30.49
N LYS A 34 20.59 -9.76 -30.77
CA LYS A 34 19.43 -10.03 -31.63
C LYS A 34 18.12 -9.57 -31.00
N PHE A 35 17.96 -9.79 -29.70
CA PHE A 35 16.70 -9.56 -28.99
C PHE A 35 16.67 -8.28 -28.16
N LYS A 36 17.76 -7.49 -28.11
CA LYS A 36 17.84 -6.21 -27.41
C LYS A 36 16.62 -5.30 -27.62
N PRO A 37 16.06 -5.16 -28.85
CA PRO A 37 14.87 -4.31 -29.05
C PRO A 37 13.60 -4.85 -28.39
N THR A 38 13.57 -6.13 -28.01
CA THR A 38 12.42 -6.83 -27.43
C THR A 38 12.61 -7.17 -25.95
N LEU A 39 13.84 -7.10 -25.44
CA LEU A 39 14.14 -7.28 -24.03
C LEU A 39 13.71 -6.04 -23.24
N PRO A 40 13.33 -6.19 -21.96
CA PRO A 40 13.20 -5.04 -21.06
C PRO A 40 14.52 -4.24 -21.04
N THR A 41 14.43 -2.91 -20.99
CA THR A 41 15.57 -1.99 -21.13
C THR A 41 16.65 -2.16 -20.07
N ASP A 42 16.28 -2.71 -18.90
CA ASP A 42 17.13 -2.94 -17.74
C ASP A 42 17.76 -4.34 -17.70
N VAL A 43 17.39 -5.23 -18.63
CA VAL A 43 18.05 -6.53 -18.76
C VAL A 43 19.43 -6.30 -19.36
N ALA A 44 20.47 -6.48 -18.54
CA ALA A 44 21.84 -6.54 -19.00
C ALA A 44 22.17 -7.95 -19.52
N GLU A 45 23.05 -8.05 -20.52
CA GLU A 45 23.51 -9.32 -21.08
C GLU A 45 23.97 -10.32 -20.01
N CYS A 46 24.74 -9.84 -19.03
CA CYS A 46 25.29 -10.66 -17.93
C CYS A 46 24.23 -11.24 -16.98
N THR A 47 22.96 -10.83 -17.11
CA THR A 47 21.83 -11.32 -16.31
C THR A 47 21.05 -12.43 -17.01
N LEU A 48 21.24 -12.60 -18.33
CA LEU A 48 20.70 -13.72 -19.06
C LEU A 48 21.35 -15.02 -18.59
N ARG A 49 20.60 -16.12 -18.68
CA ARG A 49 21.09 -17.46 -18.35
C ARG A 49 20.67 -18.44 -19.43
N VAL A 50 21.57 -19.34 -19.81
CA VAL A 50 21.28 -20.40 -20.77
C VAL A 50 21.20 -21.75 -20.06
N PHE A 51 20.23 -22.55 -20.48
CA PHE A 51 20.03 -23.90 -20.01
C PHE A 51 19.99 -24.84 -21.21
N GLU A 52 20.58 -26.02 -21.04
CA GLU A 52 20.65 -27.06 -22.07
C GLU A 52 19.25 -27.49 -22.56
N ASN A 53 18.31 -27.62 -21.61
CA ASN A 53 16.98 -28.16 -21.85
C ASN A 53 16.04 -27.82 -20.68
N GLN A 54 14.76 -28.20 -20.82
CA GLN A 54 13.73 -27.91 -19.82
C GLN A 54 14.02 -28.56 -18.45
N VAL A 55 14.70 -29.71 -18.42
CA VAL A 55 15.04 -30.40 -17.17
C VAL A 55 16.06 -29.58 -16.38
N LYS A 56 17.14 -29.15 -17.04
CA LYS A 56 18.18 -28.29 -16.46
C LYS A 56 17.63 -26.92 -16.05
N PHE A 57 16.72 -26.37 -16.84
CA PHE A 57 15.99 -25.14 -16.49
C PHE A 57 15.24 -25.29 -15.17
N LYS A 58 14.45 -26.36 -15.01
CA LYS A 58 13.69 -26.62 -13.78
C LYS A 58 14.58 -26.87 -12.57
N SER A 59 15.73 -27.52 -12.77
CA SER A 59 16.71 -27.75 -11.70
C SER A 59 17.64 -26.55 -11.45
N LYS A 60 17.46 -25.43 -12.16
CA LYS A 60 18.29 -24.21 -12.08
C LYS A 60 19.79 -24.48 -12.29
N ALA A 61 20.12 -25.45 -13.14
CA ALA A 61 21.50 -25.78 -13.51
C ALA A 61 21.82 -25.14 -14.87
N ASP A 62 22.21 -23.87 -14.85
CA ASP A 62 22.64 -23.09 -16.01
C ASP A 62 24.05 -23.51 -16.47
N LEU A 63 24.30 -23.34 -17.77
CA LEU A 63 25.64 -23.50 -18.33
C LEU A 63 26.51 -22.33 -17.87
N GLN A 64 27.76 -22.64 -17.54
CA GLN A 64 28.77 -21.64 -17.23
C GLN A 64 29.25 -20.94 -18.50
N PRO A 65 29.77 -19.69 -18.42
CA PRO A 65 30.14 -18.91 -19.60
C PRO A 65 31.06 -19.63 -20.59
N TRP A 66 32.02 -20.41 -20.07
CA TRP A 66 33.00 -21.17 -20.84
C TRP A 66 32.55 -22.59 -21.24
N ASP A 67 31.31 -22.98 -20.92
CA ASP A 67 30.82 -24.31 -21.28
C ASP A 67 30.63 -24.39 -22.81
N PRO A 68 31.20 -25.42 -23.46
CA PRO A 68 31.08 -25.58 -24.90
C PRO A 68 29.65 -25.93 -25.29
N LEU A 69 29.17 -25.35 -26.39
CA LEU A 69 27.83 -25.64 -26.93
C LEU A 69 27.81 -26.73 -28.00
N GLN A 70 28.96 -27.36 -28.27
CA GLN A 70 29.09 -28.37 -29.30
C GLN A 70 28.10 -29.53 -29.04
N ASN A 71 27.21 -29.79 -30.00
CA ASN A 71 26.10 -30.76 -29.95
C ASN A 71 24.89 -30.37 -29.06
N LEU A 72 24.87 -29.17 -28.48
CA LEU A 72 23.70 -28.65 -27.76
C LEU A 72 22.89 -27.72 -28.68
N GLY A 73 21.56 -27.69 -28.50
CA GLY A 73 20.70 -26.77 -29.24
C GLY A 73 20.63 -27.01 -30.75
N SER A 74 21.25 -28.08 -31.27
CA SER A 74 21.47 -28.31 -32.70
C SER A 74 20.20 -28.77 -33.44
N SER A 75 19.10 -29.00 -32.72
CA SER A 75 17.81 -29.38 -33.28
C SER A 75 16.69 -28.47 -32.76
N PRO A 76 15.72 -28.09 -33.60
CA PRO A 76 14.49 -27.43 -33.16
C PRO A 76 13.70 -28.22 -32.10
N THR A 77 13.88 -29.54 -32.04
CA THR A 77 13.24 -30.43 -31.05
C THR A 77 13.98 -30.48 -29.71
N ALA A 78 15.22 -29.96 -29.66
CA ALA A 78 16.03 -29.86 -28.45
C ALA A 78 16.77 -28.51 -28.42
N PRO A 79 16.04 -27.38 -28.35
CA PRO A 79 16.64 -26.06 -28.36
C PRO A 79 17.28 -25.73 -27.01
N LEU A 80 18.32 -24.90 -27.04
CA LEU A 80 18.80 -24.21 -25.84
C LEU A 80 17.74 -23.22 -25.34
N LEU A 81 17.63 -23.10 -24.02
CA LEU A 81 16.70 -22.19 -23.37
C LEU A 81 17.45 -21.01 -22.79
N VAL A 82 17.22 -19.81 -23.32
CA VAL A 82 17.71 -18.58 -22.70
C VAL A 82 16.61 -17.99 -21.83
N ARG A 83 16.87 -17.89 -20.53
CA ARG A 83 16.01 -17.27 -19.54
C ARG A 83 16.26 -15.77 -19.51
N VAL A 84 15.20 -14.99 -19.72
CA VAL A 84 15.19 -13.57 -19.45
C VAL A 84 14.82 -13.36 -17.98
N PRO A 85 15.63 -12.68 -17.17
CA PRO A 85 15.29 -12.42 -15.78
C PRO A 85 14.04 -11.56 -15.71
N LYS A 86 13.17 -11.84 -14.73
CA LYS A 86 12.07 -10.93 -14.40
C LYS A 86 12.67 -9.70 -13.73
N ARG A 87 12.26 -8.52 -14.18
CA ARG A 87 12.49 -7.29 -13.44
C ARG A 87 11.62 -7.32 -12.19
N TYR A 88 12.23 -7.09 -11.04
CA TYR A 88 11.52 -6.90 -9.78
C TYR A 88 11.55 -5.42 -9.46
N VAL A 89 10.38 -4.84 -9.17
CA VAL A 89 10.32 -3.48 -8.64
C VAL A 89 10.06 -3.56 -7.16
N TRP A 90 11.05 -3.13 -6.37
CA TRP A 90 10.99 -3.07 -4.93
C TRP A 90 10.25 -1.81 -4.48
N TYR A 91 9.37 -1.96 -3.50
CA TYR A 91 8.67 -0.86 -2.88
C TYR A 91 8.45 -1.09 -1.38
N GLN A 92 8.21 0.01 -0.66
CA GLN A 92 7.85 0.05 0.76
C GLN A 92 6.58 0.89 0.91
N LEU A 93 5.59 0.37 1.65
CA LEU A 93 4.42 1.15 2.04
C LEU A 93 4.80 2.10 3.17
N LEU A 94 4.39 3.36 3.08
CA LEU A 94 4.60 4.38 4.11
C LEU A 94 3.28 4.93 4.63
N ASP A 95 3.29 5.39 5.87
CA ASP A 95 2.26 6.28 6.40
C ASP A 95 2.58 7.76 6.12
N LEU A 96 1.69 8.67 6.55
CA LEU A 96 1.85 10.10 6.36
C LEU A 96 3.06 10.72 7.08
N THR A 97 3.62 10.04 8.08
CA THR A 97 4.83 10.48 8.78
C THR A 97 6.09 10.14 8.00
N GLY A 98 5.97 9.30 6.96
CA GLY A 98 7.09 8.74 6.22
C GLY A 98 7.69 7.50 6.89
N ALA A 99 7.06 6.98 7.95
CA ALA A 99 7.45 5.74 8.58
C ALA A 99 6.88 4.54 7.80
N PRO A 100 7.51 3.35 7.89
CA PRO A 100 6.96 2.14 7.31
C PRO A 100 5.54 1.88 7.79
N PHE A 101 4.61 1.68 6.87
CA PHE A 101 3.22 1.41 7.18
C PHE A 101 3.12 0.16 8.07
N LYS A 102 2.31 0.24 9.13
CA LYS A 102 2.24 -0.81 10.17
C LYS A 102 1.94 -2.19 9.54
N GLY A 103 2.75 -3.18 9.91
CA GLY A 103 2.62 -4.56 9.38
C GLY A 103 3.17 -4.76 7.97
N SER A 104 3.65 -3.71 7.31
CA SER A 104 4.31 -3.81 6.01
C SER A 104 5.83 -4.00 6.15
N ARG A 105 6.45 -4.54 5.10
CA ARG A 105 7.90 -4.62 4.91
C ARG A 105 8.22 -4.34 3.44
N THR A 106 9.45 -3.92 3.15
CA THR A 106 9.92 -3.76 1.78
C THR A 106 9.76 -5.08 1.04
N THR A 107 9.10 -5.02 -0.11
CA THR A 107 8.79 -6.20 -0.93
C THR A 107 8.87 -5.83 -2.41
N SER A 108 8.81 -6.82 -3.29
CA SER A 108 8.84 -6.61 -4.74
C SER A 108 7.51 -6.93 -5.41
N LEU A 109 7.28 -6.30 -6.56
CA LEU A 109 6.27 -6.70 -7.53
C LEU A 109 6.90 -7.70 -8.51
N GLU A 110 6.15 -8.76 -8.82
CA GLU A 110 6.56 -9.78 -9.81
C GLU A 110 5.95 -9.55 -11.20
N GLU A 111 5.17 -8.47 -11.33
CA GLU A 111 4.50 -8.05 -12.56
C GLU A 111 5.39 -7.08 -13.35
N ASP A 112 5.27 -7.10 -14.68
CA ASP A 112 5.99 -6.19 -15.57
C ASP A 112 5.31 -4.81 -15.57
N VAL A 113 5.78 -3.96 -14.66
CA VAL A 113 5.27 -2.61 -14.42
C VAL A 113 6.23 -1.58 -15.01
N GLN A 114 5.70 -0.70 -15.85
CA GLN A 114 6.50 0.22 -16.67
C GLN A 114 6.38 1.68 -16.22
N ASN A 115 5.28 2.04 -15.55
CA ASN A 115 4.98 3.38 -15.10
C ASN A 115 4.42 3.42 -13.67
N ALA A 116 4.28 4.61 -13.11
CA ALA A 116 3.76 4.82 -11.77
C ALA A 116 2.34 4.26 -11.60
N GLU A 117 1.45 4.43 -12.58
CA GLU A 117 0.10 3.87 -12.55
C GLU A 117 0.09 2.35 -12.36
N GLY A 118 0.91 1.64 -13.15
CA GLY A 118 1.06 0.19 -13.05
C GLY A 118 1.56 -0.25 -11.68
N ILE A 119 2.45 0.53 -11.05
CA ILE A 119 2.89 0.27 -9.67
C ILE A 119 1.72 0.38 -8.70
N LEU A 120 0.98 1.48 -8.73
CA LEU A 120 -0.13 1.71 -7.79
C LEU A 120 -1.21 0.64 -7.93
N GLN A 121 -1.57 0.27 -9.16
CA GLN A 121 -2.54 -0.81 -9.42
C GLN A 121 -2.04 -2.16 -8.90
N ALA A 122 -0.77 -2.52 -9.15
CA ALA A 122 -0.21 -3.79 -8.72
C ALA A 122 -0.04 -3.86 -7.19
N VAL A 123 0.35 -2.75 -6.55
CA VAL A 123 0.45 -2.64 -5.09
C VAL A 123 -0.93 -2.77 -4.45
N TYR A 124 -1.93 -2.06 -4.97
CA TYR A 124 -3.30 -2.16 -4.49
C TYR A 124 -3.82 -3.59 -4.63
N LYS A 125 -3.72 -4.20 -5.81
CA LYS A 125 -4.12 -5.59 -6.05
C LYS A 125 -3.43 -6.60 -5.12
N LYS A 126 -2.18 -6.34 -4.73
CA LYS A 126 -1.42 -7.22 -3.82
C LYS A 126 -1.88 -7.11 -2.37
N HIS A 127 -2.40 -5.95 -1.94
CA HIS A 127 -2.65 -5.65 -0.53
C HIS A 127 -4.10 -5.26 -0.18
N ASN A 128 -4.99 -5.12 -1.16
CA ASN A 128 -6.39 -4.73 -0.98
C ASN A 128 -7.20 -5.67 -0.06
N HIS A 129 -6.71 -6.88 0.21
CA HIS A 129 -7.36 -7.84 1.11
C HIS A 129 -6.62 -8.02 2.44
N THR A 130 -5.54 -7.25 2.67
CA THR A 130 -4.68 -7.40 3.86
C THR A 130 -4.35 -6.05 4.50
N LEU A 131 -3.52 -5.22 3.84
CA LEU A 131 -3.02 -3.96 4.40
C LEU A 131 -3.82 -2.74 3.92
N LEU A 132 -4.53 -2.86 2.80
CA LEU A 132 -5.23 -1.76 2.12
C LEU A 132 -6.74 -2.00 1.99
N VAL A 133 -7.33 -2.78 2.92
CA VAL A 133 -8.75 -3.19 2.87
C VAL A 133 -9.71 -2.00 2.76
N ASP A 134 -9.33 -0.89 3.39
CA ASP A 134 -10.19 0.30 3.53
C ASP A 134 -9.60 1.53 2.85
N VAL A 135 -8.63 1.33 1.96
CA VAL A 135 -7.95 2.39 1.22
C VAL A 135 -8.49 2.39 -0.20
N ASP A 136 -8.94 3.54 -0.70
CA ASP A 136 -9.22 3.66 -2.12
C ASP A 136 -7.89 3.65 -2.89
N GLY A 137 -7.70 2.65 -3.75
CA GLY A 137 -6.49 2.51 -4.57
C GLY A 137 -6.14 3.76 -5.39
N CYS A 138 -7.12 4.60 -5.72
CA CYS A 138 -6.90 5.88 -6.43
C CYS A 138 -6.21 6.95 -5.58
N THR A 139 -6.15 6.75 -4.26
CA THR A 139 -5.56 7.72 -3.32
C THR A 139 -4.10 7.42 -3.01
N LEU A 140 -3.59 6.26 -3.43
CA LEU A 140 -2.19 5.90 -3.26
C LEU A 140 -1.30 6.83 -4.10
N CYS A 141 -0.20 7.28 -3.51
CA CYS A 141 0.85 8.02 -4.22
C CYS A 141 2.14 7.22 -4.19
N VAL A 142 2.99 7.38 -5.22
CA VAL A 142 4.32 6.75 -5.25
C VAL A 142 5.40 7.80 -5.43
N PHE A 143 6.48 7.66 -4.66
CA PHE A 143 7.62 8.55 -4.64
C PHE A 143 8.88 7.76 -4.95
N GLU A 144 9.83 8.38 -5.64
CA GLU A 144 11.10 7.72 -5.98
C GLU A 144 12.03 7.55 -4.78
N SER A 145 11.91 8.42 -3.77
CA SER A 145 12.83 8.52 -2.65
C SER A 145 12.23 9.26 -1.46
N GLN A 146 12.89 9.17 -0.30
CA GLN A 146 12.46 9.87 0.92
C GLN A 146 12.53 11.40 0.75
N GLU A 147 13.48 11.91 -0.03
CA GLU A 147 13.60 13.34 -0.33
C GLU A 147 12.36 13.83 -1.09
N LYS A 148 11.91 13.08 -2.10
CA LYS A 148 10.69 13.39 -2.85
C LYS A 148 9.43 13.26 -2.02
N PHE A 149 9.36 12.27 -1.15
CA PHE A 149 8.28 12.16 -0.16
C PHE A 149 8.20 13.41 0.73
N ASN A 150 9.33 13.80 1.34
CA ASN A 150 9.39 14.96 2.24
C ASN A 150 9.05 16.28 1.53
N SER A 151 9.41 16.40 0.24
CA SER A 151 9.08 17.56 -0.61
C SER A 151 7.75 17.44 -1.35
N LYS A 152 6.95 16.40 -1.04
CA LYS A 152 5.62 16.13 -1.61
C LYS A 152 5.58 16.16 -3.13
N HIS A 153 6.61 15.60 -3.76
CA HIS A 153 6.71 15.44 -5.21
C HIS A 153 6.58 13.97 -5.57
N ASP A 154 5.34 13.51 -5.74
CA ASP A 154 5.02 12.16 -6.22
C ASP A 154 5.26 12.03 -7.74
N LEU A 155 5.45 10.79 -8.18
CA LEU A 155 5.51 10.45 -9.60
C LEU A 155 4.10 10.56 -10.20
N LYS A 156 4.01 11.15 -11.38
CA LYS A 156 2.77 11.19 -12.14
C LYS A 156 2.48 9.81 -12.73
N LEU A 157 1.21 9.47 -12.90
CA LEU A 157 0.74 8.17 -13.38
C LEU A 157 1.48 7.64 -14.64
N GLY A 158 1.80 8.53 -15.58
CA GLY A 158 2.51 8.18 -16.82
C GLY A 158 4.04 8.16 -16.73
N ASP A 159 4.62 8.56 -15.60
CA ASP A 159 6.07 8.63 -15.44
C ASP A 159 6.67 7.22 -15.50
N SER A 160 7.75 7.10 -16.27
CA SER A 160 8.50 5.85 -16.39
C SER A 160 9.20 5.53 -15.07
N ILE A 161 9.13 4.28 -14.66
CA ILE A 161 9.81 3.77 -13.46
C ILE A 161 10.98 2.86 -13.80
N GLN A 162 11.47 2.86 -15.05
CA GLN A 162 12.48 1.91 -15.55
C GLN A 162 13.79 1.89 -14.77
N GLU A 163 14.16 3.00 -14.14
CA GLU A 163 15.41 3.13 -13.38
C GLU A 163 15.18 3.20 -11.86
N LEU A 164 13.93 2.98 -11.42
CA LEU A 164 13.52 3.12 -10.02
C LEU A 164 13.19 1.78 -9.39
N GLY A 165 13.26 1.71 -8.05
CA GLY A 165 12.88 0.51 -7.29
C GLY A 165 13.76 -0.71 -7.59
N LEU A 166 15.03 -0.50 -7.95
CA LEU A 166 15.92 -1.56 -8.46
C LEU A 166 16.39 -2.54 -7.38
N GLY A 167 16.24 -2.19 -6.10
CA GLY A 167 16.69 -3.04 -5.01
C GLY A 167 16.06 -2.70 -3.66
N LEU A 168 16.34 -3.55 -2.67
CA LEU A 168 15.92 -3.39 -1.27
C LEU A 168 16.43 -2.09 -0.63
N GLU A 169 17.60 -1.60 -1.05
CA GLU A 169 18.22 -0.37 -0.53
C GLU A 169 17.65 0.90 -1.19
N THR A 170 17.02 0.75 -2.36
CA THR A 170 16.43 1.86 -3.13
C THR A 170 15.00 1.54 -3.60
N PRO A 171 14.09 1.18 -2.66
CA PRO A 171 12.72 0.86 -3.02
C PRO A 171 11.95 2.14 -3.38
N LEU A 172 10.94 1.99 -4.24
CA LEU A 172 9.90 3.02 -4.39
C LEU A 172 9.12 3.15 -3.08
N LEU A 173 8.71 4.36 -2.75
CA LEU A 173 7.93 4.63 -1.53
C LEU A 173 6.48 4.84 -1.93
N VAL A 174 5.58 3.99 -1.46
CA VAL A 174 4.14 4.11 -1.74
C VAL A 174 3.45 4.63 -0.50
N LEU A 175 2.97 5.85 -0.56
CA LEU A 175 2.22 6.45 0.53
C LEU A 175 0.82 5.86 0.56
N VAL A 176 0.48 5.31 1.72
CA VAL A 176 -0.88 4.91 2.06
C VAL A 176 -1.50 6.10 2.79
N PRO A 177 -2.38 6.87 2.16
CA PRO A 177 -3.04 7.98 2.83
C PRO A 177 -3.95 7.46 3.94
N LYS A 178 -4.26 8.34 4.90
CA LYS A 178 -5.21 8.07 5.98
C LYS A 178 -6.53 7.52 5.41
N ARG A 179 -7.14 6.62 6.16
CA ARG A 179 -8.45 6.06 5.85
C ARG A 179 -9.52 7.14 6.02
N TYR A 180 -10.50 7.18 5.12
CA TYR A 180 -11.72 7.97 5.34
C TYR A 180 -12.68 7.19 6.22
N VAL A 181 -13.11 7.83 7.32
CA VAL A 181 -14.02 7.25 8.29
C VAL A 181 -15.32 8.03 8.26
N TRP A 182 -16.42 7.34 8.01
CA TRP A 182 -17.77 7.90 8.16
C TRP A 182 -18.10 8.05 9.63
N HIS A 183 -18.59 9.23 9.99
CA HIS A 183 -19.05 9.53 11.33
C HIS A 183 -20.38 10.30 11.30
N GLN A 184 -21.20 10.09 12.33
CA GLN A 184 -22.39 10.88 12.63
C GLN A 184 -22.13 11.68 13.90
N LEU A 185 -22.04 13.01 13.78
CA LEU A 185 -21.94 13.90 14.93
C LEU A 185 -23.33 14.06 15.56
N VAL A 186 -23.41 13.91 16.88
CA VAL A 186 -24.62 14.05 17.70
C VAL A 186 -24.38 15.12 18.75
N ILE A 187 -25.35 16.02 18.89
CA ILE A 187 -25.32 17.15 19.81
C ILE A 187 -26.63 17.17 20.56
N ASP A 188 -26.55 17.19 21.89
CA ASP A 188 -27.72 17.17 22.78
C ASP A 188 -28.70 16.02 22.43
N GLY A 189 -28.14 14.85 22.11
CA GLY A 189 -28.88 13.66 21.71
C GLY A 189 -29.49 13.69 20.30
N SER A 190 -29.29 14.76 19.54
CA SER A 190 -29.84 14.92 18.19
C SER A 190 -28.75 14.81 17.11
N PRO A 191 -28.98 14.06 16.01
CA PRO A 191 -28.06 14.02 14.87
C PRO A 191 -27.85 15.42 14.29
N PHE A 192 -26.58 15.85 14.21
CA PHE A 192 -26.19 17.13 13.64
C PHE A 192 -25.76 16.97 12.18
N GLN A 193 -24.75 16.14 11.92
CA GLN A 193 -24.20 15.95 10.57
C GLN A 193 -23.51 14.59 10.40
N SER A 194 -23.66 13.99 9.22
CA SER A 194 -22.93 12.79 8.81
C SER A 194 -21.92 13.12 7.73
N GLU A 195 -20.64 12.85 7.97
CA GLU A 195 -19.59 13.13 6.99
C GLU A 195 -18.39 12.17 7.12
N ARG A 196 -17.44 12.29 6.17
CA ARG A 196 -16.14 11.62 6.24
C ARG A 196 -15.06 12.50 6.84
N VAL A 197 -14.19 11.91 7.63
CA VAL A 197 -12.92 12.50 8.11
C VAL A 197 -11.76 11.60 7.75
N GLU A 198 -10.60 12.20 7.47
CA GLU A 198 -9.35 11.45 7.35
C GLU A 198 -8.80 11.15 8.74
N SER A 199 -8.67 9.87 9.07
CA SER A 199 -8.19 9.45 10.38
C SER A 199 -7.01 8.50 10.28
N ALA A 200 -6.09 8.61 11.24
CA ALA A 200 -5.22 7.50 11.58
C ALA A 200 -6.02 6.49 12.43
N ASN A 201 -5.64 5.22 12.41
CA ASN A 201 -6.49 4.11 12.88
C ASN A 201 -6.80 4.11 14.39
N GLU A 202 -6.40 5.12 15.15
CA GLU A 202 -6.64 5.25 16.59
C GLU A 202 -7.83 6.18 16.89
N VAL A 203 -8.57 5.89 17.96
CA VAL A 203 -9.75 6.67 18.38
C VAL A 203 -9.40 8.15 18.63
N GLU A 204 -8.23 8.44 19.18
CA GLU A 204 -7.82 9.82 19.50
C GLU A 204 -7.52 10.63 18.24
N ASP A 205 -6.86 10.03 17.26
CA ASP A 205 -6.62 10.65 15.96
C ASP A 205 -7.92 10.92 15.21
N PHE A 206 -8.88 10.00 15.32
CA PHE A 206 -10.22 10.14 14.77
C PHE A 206 -10.98 11.30 15.40
N LEU A 207 -11.05 11.36 16.73
CA LEU A 207 -11.73 12.44 17.45
C LEU A 207 -11.07 13.79 17.18
N ASN A 208 -9.74 13.84 17.09
CA ASN A 208 -9.01 15.04 16.68
C ASN A 208 -9.39 15.48 15.25
N ALA A 209 -9.55 14.55 14.31
CA ALA A 209 -9.95 14.85 12.94
C ALA A 209 -11.39 15.35 12.86
N VAL A 210 -12.32 14.73 13.59
CA VAL A 210 -13.72 15.17 13.71
C VAL A 210 -13.79 16.57 14.31
N TYR A 211 -13.07 16.81 15.41
CA TYR A 211 -13.00 18.12 16.02
C TYR A 211 -12.42 19.17 15.09
N ALA A 212 -11.27 18.92 14.48
CA ALA A 212 -10.60 19.88 13.60
C ALA A 212 -11.51 20.31 12.44
N LYS A 213 -12.30 19.38 11.92
CA LYS A 213 -13.26 19.66 10.84
C LYS A 213 -14.46 20.49 11.30
N ASN A 214 -14.93 20.28 12.53
CA ASN A 214 -16.14 20.89 13.07
C ASN A 214 -15.89 22.04 14.06
N LYS A 215 -14.63 22.40 14.33
CA LYS A 215 -14.24 23.40 15.34
C LYS A 215 -14.93 24.75 15.15
N MET A 216 -15.18 25.15 13.90
CA MET A 216 -15.87 26.42 13.60
C MET A 216 -17.35 26.40 14.00
N CYS A 217 -17.97 25.23 14.10
CA CYS A 217 -19.35 25.07 14.52
C CYS A 217 -19.48 25.10 16.06
N PHE A 218 -18.44 24.72 16.79
CA PHE A 218 -18.42 24.60 18.26
C PHE A 218 -17.12 25.21 18.83
N PRO A 219 -16.97 26.55 18.80
CA PRO A 219 -15.71 27.21 19.15
C PRO A 219 -15.33 27.05 20.64
N ASP A 220 -16.32 26.83 21.51
CA ASP A 220 -16.15 26.73 22.96
C ASP A 220 -15.94 25.28 23.45
N CYS A 221 -15.92 24.31 22.55
CA CYS A 221 -15.70 22.90 22.89
C CYS A 221 -14.23 22.49 22.70
N ALA A 222 -13.76 21.57 23.53
CA ALA A 222 -12.47 20.91 23.36
C ALA A 222 -12.66 19.50 22.76
N VAL A 223 -11.59 18.93 22.20
CA VAL A 223 -11.59 17.52 21.73
C VAL A 223 -12.02 16.56 22.86
N GLY A 224 -11.67 16.89 24.11
CA GLY A 224 -12.03 16.08 25.28
C GLY A 224 -13.52 15.97 25.55
N ASN A 225 -14.34 16.87 24.97
CA ASN A 225 -15.80 16.82 25.04
C ASN A 225 -16.40 15.82 24.02
N LEU A 226 -15.60 15.27 23.09
CA LEU A 226 -16.09 14.32 22.11
C LEU A 226 -15.91 12.88 22.61
N VAL A 227 -16.97 12.09 22.47
CA VAL A 227 -17.00 10.68 22.81
C VAL A 227 -17.49 9.88 21.61
N ALA A 228 -16.75 8.83 21.23
CA ALA A 228 -17.11 7.99 20.09
C ALA A 228 -17.77 6.67 20.54
N TYR A 229 -18.73 6.20 19.76
CA TYR A 229 -19.40 4.91 19.90
C TYR A 229 -19.30 4.16 18.58
N GLU A 230 -19.26 2.82 18.65
CA GLU A 230 -19.04 1.96 17.49
C GLU A 230 -19.99 2.27 16.32
N ASN A 231 -21.27 2.46 16.63
CA ASN A 231 -22.34 2.74 15.68
C ASN A 231 -23.59 3.28 16.40
N ASN A 232 -24.68 3.49 15.65
CA ASN A 232 -25.97 3.93 16.18
C ASN A 232 -26.61 2.94 17.15
N GLU A 233 -26.36 1.63 17.00
CA GLU A 233 -26.90 0.60 17.90
C GLU A 233 -26.29 0.72 19.30
N ALA A 234 -24.95 0.85 19.38
CA ALA A 234 -24.23 1.08 20.62
C ALA A 234 -24.60 2.42 21.27
N PHE A 235 -24.80 3.47 20.45
CA PHE A 235 -25.20 4.79 20.95
C PHE A 235 -26.64 4.81 21.50
N SER A 236 -27.57 4.08 20.88
CA SER A 236 -29.00 4.13 21.21
C SER A 236 -29.47 3.04 22.17
N SER A 237 -28.57 2.16 22.62
CA SER A 237 -28.92 1.09 23.56
C SER A 237 -29.34 1.62 24.92
N PHE A 238 -30.08 0.81 25.69
CA PHE A 238 -30.43 1.13 27.08
C PHE A 238 -30.02 -0.03 28.02
N PRO A 239 -29.01 0.15 28.90
CA PRO A 239 -28.17 1.34 29.03
C PRO A 239 -27.34 1.62 27.76
N LYS A 240 -26.94 2.88 27.60
CA LYS A 240 -26.07 3.32 26.49
C LYS A 240 -24.80 2.49 26.49
N GLY A 241 -24.34 2.08 25.31
CA GLY A 241 -23.15 1.25 25.16
C GLY A 241 -21.90 1.94 25.67
N ASP A 242 -20.84 1.15 25.92
CA ASP A 242 -19.56 1.71 26.33
C ASP A 242 -18.94 2.54 25.20
N PRO A 243 -18.40 3.73 25.50
CA PRO A 243 -17.68 4.51 24.52
C PRO A 243 -16.37 3.82 24.13
N LEU A 244 -15.93 4.09 22.89
CA LEU A 244 -14.64 3.61 22.38
C LEU A 244 -13.50 4.15 23.26
N LYS A 245 -12.62 3.25 23.68
CA LYS A 245 -11.53 3.57 24.61
C LYS A 245 -10.42 4.36 23.92
N LYS A 246 -9.83 5.30 24.65
CA LYS A 246 -8.56 5.94 24.25
C LYS A 246 -7.47 4.89 24.04
N GLY A 247 -6.69 5.05 22.98
CA GLY A 247 -5.69 4.06 22.52
C GLY A 247 -6.26 2.80 21.85
N ALA A 248 -7.59 2.66 21.71
CA ALA A 248 -8.16 1.61 20.89
C ALA A 248 -8.10 1.97 19.39
N THR A 249 -8.18 0.94 18.54
CA THR A 249 -8.20 1.12 17.08
C THR A 249 -9.63 1.12 16.54
N ILE A 250 -9.86 1.84 15.44
CA ILE A 250 -11.14 1.94 14.71
C ILE A 250 -11.13 1.16 13.38
N GLU A 251 -10.23 0.20 13.25
CA GLU A 251 -9.87 -0.49 12.00
C GLU A 251 -11.04 -1.05 11.19
N ALA A 252 -12.17 -1.43 11.80
CA ALA A 252 -13.35 -1.94 11.07
C ALA A 252 -14.58 -1.02 11.16
N LEU A 253 -14.46 0.15 11.79
CA LEU A 253 -15.61 0.98 12.18
C LEU A 253 -15.78 2.18 11.25
N GLY A 254 -17.00 2.60 10.92
CA GLY A 254 -17.22 3.77 10.06
C GLY A 254 -16.76 3.56 8.61
N LEU A 255 -16.88 2.34 8.09
CA LEU A 255 -16.53 2.00 6.70
C LEU A 255 -17.55 2.48 5.68
N SER A 256 -18.81 2.63 6.10
CA SER A 256 -19.91 3.06 5.25
C SER A 256 -20.72 4.15 5.91
N GLU A 257 -21.42 4.93 5.09
CA GLU A 257 -22.40 5.92 5.55
C GLU A 257 -23.56 5.26 6.30
N ASP A 258 -23.92 4.02 5.94
CA ASP A 258 -24.97 3.23 6.62
C ASP A 258 -24.56 2.74 8.01
N ASN A 259 -23.25 2.67 8.30
CA ASN A 259 -22.72 2.24 9.60
C ASN A 259 -21.57 3.17 10.06
N PRO A 260 -21.88 4.44 10.37
CA PRO A 260 -20.89 5.42 10.77
C PRO A 260 -20.53 5.24 12.25
N ILE A 261 -19.31 5.67 12.63
CA ILE A 261 -18.97 5.86 14.05
C ILE A 261 -19.81 7.03 14.58
N VAL A 262 -20.50 6.85 15.70
CA VAL A 262 -21.28 7.94 16.30
C VAL A 262 -20.36 8.74 17.22
N VAL A 263 -20.29 10.05 17.02
CA VAL A 263 -19.53 10.95 17.87
C VAL A 263 -20.51 11.86 18.60
N GLU A 264 -20.55 11.77 19.91
CA GLU A 264 -21.36 12.63 20.77
C GLU A 264 -20.51 13.77 21.31
N LEU A 265 -21.03 14.99 21.21
CA LEU A 265 -20.51 16.12 21.95
C LEU A 265 -21.15 16.17 23.34
N GLN A 266 -20.36 15.94 24.37
CA GLN A 266 -20.77 16.06 25.78
C GLN A 266 -20.45 17.47 26.27
N GLN A 267 -21.50 18.26 26.53
CA GLN A 267 -21.35 19.51 27.26
C GLN A 267 -20.98 19.17 28.72
N GLU A 268 -20.00 19.87 29.29
CA GLU A 268 -19.78 19.81 30.73
C GLU A 268 -21.06 20.29 31.40
N THR A 269 -21.82 19.39 32.01
CA THR A 269 -22.82 19.77 32.99
C THR A 269 -22.04 20.38 34.15
N ASP A 270 -22.10 21.71 34.30
CA ASP A 270 -21.88 22.34 35.59
C ASP A 270 -22.73 21.56 36.60
N GLU A 271 -22.07 20.83 37.51
CA GLU A 271 -22.78 20.23 38.63
C GLU A 271 -23.54 21.36 39.33
N PRO A 272 -24.85 21.21 39.62
CA PRO A 272 -25.53 22.21 40.41
C PRO A 272 -24.80 22.29 41.74
N VAL A 273 -24.19 23.45 42.00
CA VAL A 273 -23.70 23.78 43.34
C VAL A 273 -24.90 23.59 44.25
N GLU A 274 -24.86 22.58 45.11
CA GLU A 274 -25.79 22.46 46.22
C GLU A 274 -25.56 23.72 47.06
N GLU A 275 -26.35 24.78 46.82
CA GLU A 275 -26.49 25.87 47.78
C GLU A 275 -27.11 25.23 49.02
N GLU A 276 -26.25 24.87 49.98
CA GLU A 276 -26.67 24.64 51.36
C GLU A 276 -27.41 25.90 51.82
N MET A 277 -28.74 25.85 51.73
CA MET A 277 -29.59 26.84 52.37
C MET A 277 -29.41 26.67 53.88
N ASP A 278 -28.53 27.47 54.46
CA ASP A 278 -28.48 27.73 55.89
C ASP A 278 -29.85 28.27 56.33
N VAL A 279 -30.67 27.37 56.87
CA VAL A 279 -31.94 27.74 57.49
C VAL A 279 -31.62 28.31 58.87
N ASP A 280 -31.50 29.63 58.95
CA ASP A 280 -31.34 30.34 60.22
C ASP A 280 -32.57 30.09 61.12
N PRO A 281 -32.42 29.51 62.32
CA PRO A 281 -33.54 29.34 63.24
C PRO A 281 -33.83 30.68 63.91
N VAL A 282 -34.79 31.43 63.38
CA VAL A 282 -35.30 32.62 64.06
C VAL A 282 -36.03 32.20 65.33
N TYR A 283 -35.37 32.48 66.46
CA TYR A 283 -35.94 32.54 67.79
C TYR A 283 -36.97 33.68 67.92
N GLY A 284 -38.08 33.41 68.61
CA GLY A 284 -38.94 34.40 69.29
C GLY A 284 -40.41 34.32 68.85
N ARG A 285 -41.42 34.28 69.71
CA ARG A 285 -41.56 34.46 71.16
C ARG A 285 -42.78 33.67 71.64
#